data_AF-A0A4R9M0U2-F1
#
_entry.id   AF-A0A4R9M0U2-F1
#
_cell.length_a   1.000
_cell.length_b   1.000
_cell.length_c   1.000
_cell.angle_alpha   90.00
_cell.angle_beta   90.00
_cell.angle_gamma   90.00
#
_symmetry.space_group_name_H-M   'P 1'
#
loop_
_entity.id
_entity.type
_entity.pdbx_description
1 polymer ?
#
loop_
_entity_poly.entity_id
_entity_poly.type
_entity_poly.pdbx_seq_one_letter_code
_entity_poly.pdbx_strand_id
1 'polypeptide(L)'
;MLIKDYKSINKMLSDLPGKNVPGDIYVDNLHTPYIRFQEKFLISGSSVTHPESSVVREFVNILIKYLPEAIEGTCLLPEARPKRETGKLFFVRQVTFSNKQFLYVFSADMQYLGGAAPEQIKKPAAQNLTPSILTDRIYFKTKIVPIESVTGEGDHITDFKSRRFKGGVFRVESDREMDKPVRRFSEIFDEIDFSDVEIKIKEELEITPQVWSLGRVFHPIGIDYLALSLRFLTPSIPKIIPEFRKFYQVLDPGDAGVPDEARKAYHSYLSKHTTERTQSISGNMLWKINFTENNHH
;
A
#
# COMPACT_ATOMS: atom_id res chain seq x y z
N MET A 1 1.12 -7.46 16.74
CA MET A 1 1.46 -8.59 15.88
C MET A 1 2.97 -8.69 15.73
N LEU A 2 3.55 -9.82 16.15
CA LEU A 2 4.95 -10.17 15.95
C LEU A 2 5.02 -11.53 15.22
N ILE A 3 5.56 -11.55 14.01
CA ILE A 3 5.70 -12.74 13.16
C ILE A 3 7.05 -13.36 13.46
N LYS A 4 7.06 -14.52 14.12
CA LYS A 4 8.31 -15.21 14.50
C LYS A 4 9.03 -15.85 13.32
N ASP A 5 8.30 -16.42 12.36
CA ASP A 5 8.85 -17.18 11.22
C ASP A 5 9.13 -16.30 9.98
N TYR A 6 9.32 -15.00 10.15
CA TYR A 6 9.47 -14.06 9.03
C TYR A 6 10.70 -14.38 8.16
N LYS A 7 11.78 -14.91 8.74
CA LYS A 7 13.01 -15.30 8.00
C LYS A 7 12.77 -16.42 7.01
N SER A 8 12.00 -17.45 7.39
CA SER A 8 11.66 -18.55 6.49
C SER A 8 10.80 -18.05 5.33
N ILE A 9 9.83 -17.17 5.63
CA ILE A 9 9.01 -16.52 4.61
C ILE A 9 9.89 -15.69 3.67
N ASN A 10 10.77 -14.83 4.19
CA ASN A 10 11.66 -13.99 3.37
C ASN A 10 12.54 -14.83 2.44
N LYS A 11 12.98 -16.01 2.87
CA LYS A 11 13.70 -16.94 1.99
C LYS A 11 12.82 -17.41 0.82
N MET A 12 11.55 -17.70 1.06
CA MET A 12 10.59 -18.06 -0.01
C MET A 12 10.37 -16.91 -0.99
N LEU A 13 10.43 -15.66 -0.54
CA LEU A 13 10.17 -14.48 -1.36
C LEU A 13 11.37 -14.04 -2.22
N SER A 14 12.58 -14.51 -1.92
CA SER A 14 13.83 -13.98 -2.49
C SER A 14 13.95 -14.08 -4.02
N ASP A 15 13.43 -15.16 -4.61
CA ASP A 15 13.45 -15.44 -6.05
C ASP A 15 12.16 -16.15 -6.46
N LEU A 16 11.06 -15.40 -6.52
CA LEU A 16 9.75 -15.92 -6.88
C LEU A 16 9.53 -15.79 -8.40
N PRO A 17 9.45 -16.90 -9.14
CA PRO A 17 9.11 -16.83 -10.55
C PRO A 17 7.60 -16.60 -10.72
N GLY A 18 7.21 -15.88 -11.76
CA GLY A 18 5.83 -15.82 -12.22
C GLY A 18 5.34 -14.41 -12.51
N LYS A 19 4.09 -14.34 -12.96
CA LYS A 19 3.35 -13.09 -13.18
C LYS A 19 2.10 -13.10 -12.31
N ASN A 20 1.60 -11.91 -12.00
CA ASN A 20 0.30 -11.81 -11.34
C ASN A 20 -0.78 -12.50 -12.16
N VAL A 21 -1.64 -13.26 -11.49
CA VAL A 21 -2.84 -13.80 -12.11
C VAL A 21 -3.73 -12.61 -12.52
N PRO A 22 -4.29 -12.59 -13.75
CA PRO A 22 -5.20 -11.52 -14.16
C PRO A 22 -6.39 -11.41 -13.21
N GLY A 23 -6.74 -10.17 -12.85
CA GLY A 23 -7.89 -9.87 -12.00
C GLY A 23 -8.36 -8.43 -12.19
N ASP A 24 -9.63 -8.20 -11.89
CA ASP A 24 -10.23 -6.87 -11.93
C ASP A 24 -9.84 -6.10 -10.66
N ILE A 25 -9.36 -4.87 -10.79
CA ILE A 25 -9.05 -4.01 -9.64
C ILE A 25 -10.24 -3.11 -9.33
N TYR A 26 -10.54 -2.99 -8.05
CA TYR A 26 -11.61 -2.18 -7.52
C TYR A 26 -11.14 -1.35 -6.34
N VAL A 27 -11.82 -0.24 -6.08
CA VAL A 27 -11.78 0.48 -4.79
C VAL A 27 -13.18 0.44 -4.20
N ASP A 28 -13.32 0.04 -2.94
CA ASP A 28 -14.62 0.01 -2.26
C ASP A 28 -14.98 1.36 -1.63
N ASN A 29 -16.16 1.42 -1.02
CA ASN A 29 -16.64 2.57 -0.26
C ASN A 29 -15.89 2.81 1.07
N LEU A 30 -14.99 1.90 1.47
CA LEU A 30 -14.06 2.08 2.58
C LEU A 30 -12.68 2.57 2.09
N HIS A 31 -12.60 3.05 0.85
CA HIS A 31 -11.38 3.57 0.24
C HIS A 31 -10.24 2.54 0.18
N THR A 32 -10.58 1.24 0.17
CA THR A 32 -9.61 0.15 0.17
C THR A 32 -9.59 -0.52 -1.21
N PRO A 33 -8.43 -0.56 -1.89
CA PRO A 33 -8.34 -1.28 -3.13
C PRO A 33 -8.29 -2.79 -2.89
N TYR A 34 -8.90 -3.53 -3.80
CA TYR A 34 -8.80 -4.98 -3.87
C TYR A 34 -8.73 -5.44 -5.31
N ILE A 35 -8.11 -6.59 -5.52
CA ILE A 35 -8.16 -7.31 -6.78
C ILE A 35 -9.14 -8.48 -6.65
N ARG A 36 -10.01 -8.65 -7.64
CA ARG A 36 -10.98 -9.75 -7.74
C ARG A 36 -10.54 -10.71 -8.84
N PHE A 37 -10.37 -11.97 -8.48
CA PHE A 37 -9.99 -13.05 -9.38
C PHE A 37 -11.20 -13.86 -9.85
N GLN A 38 -11.00 -14.71 -10.84
CA GLN A 38 -12.03 -15.67 -11.26
C GLN A 38 -12.14 -16.85 -10.29
N GLU A 39 -11.01 -17.33 -9.79
CA GLU A 39 -10.94 -18.44 -8.84
C GLU A 39 -11.16 -17.97 -7.41
N LYS A 40 -11.88 -18.78 -6.63
CA LYS A 40 -12.02 -18.59 -5.17
C LYS A 40 -10.93 -19.34 -4.42
N PHE A 41 -10.55 -18.80 -3.29
CA PHE A 41 -9.61 -19.39 -2.34
C PHE A 41 -10.10 -19.14 -0.91
N LEU A 42 -9.64 -19.98 0.00
CA LEU A 42 -9.98 -19.88 1.41
C LEU A 42 -8.97 -18.95 2.10
N ILE A 43 -9.47 -17.89 2.72
CA ILE A 43 -8.72 -17.15 3.75
C ILE A 43 -9.07 -17.81 5.08
N SER A 44 -8.07 -18.43 5.72
CA SER A 44 -8.20 -19.04 7.04
C SER A 44 -8.45 -17.98 8.11
N GLY A 45 -9.33 -18.31 9.05
CA GLY A 45 -9.57 -17.47 10.23
C GLY A 45 -8.31 -17.37 11.07
N SER A 46 -8.03 -16.16 11.56
CA SER A 46 -6.79 -15.87 12.29
C SER A 46 -7.05 -14.89 13.43
N SER A 47 -6.16 -14.92 14.42
CA SER A 47 -6.12 -13.81 15.38
C SER A 47 -5.72 -12.52 14.67
N VAL A 48 -6.49 -11.46 14.93
CA VAL A 48 -6.22 -10.11 14.43
C VAL A 48 -4.89 -9.60 14.99
N THR A 49 -4.61 -9.89 16.27
CA THR A 49 -3.47 -9.33 17.00
C THR A 49 -2.24 -10.22 16.98
N HIS A 50 -2.42 -11.55 16.94
CA HIS A 50 -1.37 -12.56 17.02
C HIS A 50 -1.63 -13.74 16.07
N PRO A 51 -1.59 -13.53 14.75
CA PRO A 51 -1.84 -14.60 13.78
C PRO A 51 -0.81 -15.72 13.93
N GLU A 52 -1.29 -16.96 13.82
CA GLU A 52 -0.44 -18.15 13.86
C GLU A 52 0.48 -18.20 12.63
N SER A 53 1.70 -18.71 12.80
CA SER A 53 2.67 -18.78 11.69
C SER A 53 2.20 -19.66 10.53
N SER A 54 1.40 -20.70 10.82
CA SER A 54 0.72 -21.53 9.83
C SER A 54 -0.21 -20.69 8.94
N VAL A 55 -1.08 -19.88 9.56
CA VAL A 55 -2.05 -19.04 8.84
C VAL A 55 -1.36 -17.92 8.05
N VAL A 56 -0.29 -17.33 8.60
CA VAL A 56 0.56 -16.37 7.85
C VAL A 56 1.15 -17.05 6.61
N ARG A 57 1.72 -18.25 6.76
CA ARG A 57 2.31 -19.00 5.65
C ARG A 57 1.27 -19.40 4.59
N GLU A 58 0.09 -19.85 5.01
CA GLU A 58 -1.03 -20.12 4.11
C GLU A 58 -1.41 -18.88 3.30
N PHE A 59 -1.55 -17.73 3.96
CA PHE A 59 -1.88 -16.49 3.28
C PHE A 59 -0.76 -16.01 2.35
N VAL A 60 0.51 -16.15 2.74
CA VAL A 60 1.65 -15.88 1.86
C VAL A 60 1.61 -16.78 0.63
N ASN A 61 1.26 -18.07 0.75
CA ASN A 61 1.13 -18.96 -0.40
C ASN A 61 0.01 -18.52 -1.35
N ILE A 62 -1.08 -17.94 -0.83
CA ILE A 62 -2.12 -17.30 -1.66
C ILE A 62 -1.50 -16.12 -2.43
N LEU A 63 -0.75 -15.24 -1.77
CA LEU A 63 -0.08 -14.12 -2.44
C LEU A 63 0.95 -14.60 -3.48
N ILE A 64 1.71 -15.66 -3.20
CA ILE A 64 2.65 -16.25 -4.16
C ILE A 64 1.91 -16.78 -5.39
N LYS A 65 0.75 -17.43 -5.20
CA LYS A 65 -0.05 -17.94 -6.31
C LYS A 65 -0.63 -16.81 -7.18
N TYR A 66 -1.19 -15.77 -6.57
CA TYR A 66 -2.00 -14.77 -7.28
C TYR A 66 -1.27 -13.48 -7.60
N LEU A 67 -0.34 -13.04 -6.75
CA LEU A 67 0.35 -11.75 -6.83
C LEU A 67 1.88 -11.85 -6.66
N PRO A 68 2.59 -12.79 -7.33
CA PRO A 68 4.03 -12.94 -7.16
C PRO A 68 4.81 -11.65 -7.46
N GLU A 69 4.42 -10.86 -8.46
CA GLU A 69 5.10 -9.60 -8.82
C GLU A 69 4.99 -8.52 -7.74
N ALA A 70 4.03 -8.64 -6.81
CA ALA A 70 3.87 -7.70 -5.70
C ALA A 70 4.86 -7.97 -4.55
N ILE A 71 5.30 -9.23 -4.40
CA ILE A 71 6.03 -9.70 -3.22
C ILE A 71 7.40 -10.30 -3.54
N GLU A 72 7.75 -10.48 -4.82
CA GLU A 72 9.06 -10.94 -5.25
C GLU A 72 10.19 -10.02 -4.77
N GLY A 73 11.20 -10.62 -4.15
CA GLY A 73 12.38 -9.93 -3.62
C GLY A 73 12.06 -8.98 -2.46
N THR A 74 10.88 -9.10 -1.84
CA THR A 74 10.49 -8.32 -0.67
C THR A 74 10.83 -9.06 0.63
N CYS A 75 10.92 -8.30 1.72
CA CYS A 75 10.98 -8.80 3.08
C CYS A 75 9.63 -8.58 3.76
N LEU A 76 9.04 -9.63 4.30
CA LEU A 76 7.97 -9.54 5.28
C LEU A 76 8.51 -8.93 6.57
N LEU A 77 7.91 -7.81 6.99
CA LEU A 77 8.22 -7.20 8.28
C LEU A 77 7.72 -8.08 9.43
N PRO A 78 8.54 -8.27 10.49
CA PRO A 78 8.12 -9.05 11.66
C PRO A 78 7.02 -8.36 12.46
N GLU A 79 6.94 -7.04 12.42
CA GLU A 79 5.85 -6.27 13.04
C GLU A 79 5.16 -5.39 12.01
N ALA A 80 3.85 -5.20 12.19
CA ALA A 80 3.12 -4.21 11.41
C ALA A 80 3.74 -2.81 11.56
N ARG A 81 3.73 -2.07 10.46
CA ARG A 81 4.10 -0.66 10.42
C ARG A 81 2.97 0.10 9.74
N PRO A 82 2.23 0.99 10.46
CA PRO A 82 2.33 1.27 11.91
C PRO A 82 1.84 0.07 12.75
N LYS A 83 2.30 -0.03 14.01
CA LYS A 83 2.03 -1.19 14.89
C LYS A 83 0.54 -1.50 15.13
N ARG A 84 -0.31 -0.50 14.95
CA ARG A 84 -1.78 -0.59 15.11
C ARG A 84 -2.50 -1.20 13.91
N GLU A 85 -1.87 -1.28 12.74
CA GLU A 85 -2.44 -1.95 11.55
C GLU A 85 -2.38 -3.48 11.70
N THR A 86 -3.16 -3.98 12.65
CA THR A 86 -3.35 -5.40 12.91
C THR A 86 -4.14 -6.08 11.79
N GLY A 87 -3.95 -7.40 11.61
CA GLY A 87 -4.63 -8.16 10.55
C GLY A 87 -4.03 -7.99 9.14
N LYS A 88 -2.89 -7.32 8.99
CA LYS A 88 -2.20 -7.13 7.71
C LYS A 88 -0.78 -7.66 7.74
N LEU A 89 -0.31 -8.11 6.58
CA LEU A 89 1.11 -8.38 6.33
C LEU A 89 1.72 -7.21 5.57
N PHE A 90 2.99 -6.90 5.86
CA PHE A 90 3.74 -5.81 5.24
C PHE A 90 5.00 -6.37 4.59
N PHE A 91 5.05 -6.26 3.26
CA PHE A 91 6.15 -6.70 2.43
C PHE A 91 6.88 -5.47 1.92
N VAL A 92 8.19 -5.41 2.18
CA VAL A 92 8.99 -4.22 1.86
C VAL A 92 10.20 -4.55 1.02
N ARG A 93 10.55 -3.66 0.09
CA ARG A 93 11.77 -3.77 -0.71
C ARG A 93 12.41 -2.42 -0.83
N GLN A 94 13.69 -2.33 -0.49
CA GLN A 94 14.45 -1.10 -0.69
C GLN A 94 14.69 -0.88 -2.19
N VAL A 95 14.50 0.34 -2.64
CA VAL A 95 14.74 0.75 -4.02
C VAL A 95 15.60 2.01 -4.02
N THR A 96 16.64 2.03 -4.86
CA THR A 96 17.58 3.15 -4.94
C THR A 96 17.55 3.77 -6.34
N PHE A 97 17.42 5.09 -6.41
CA PHE A 97 17.52 5.88 -7.64
C PHE A 97 18.37 7.11 -7.39
N SER A 98 19.36 7.39 -8.24
CA SER A 98 20.16 8.63 -8.17
C SER A 98 20.71 8.91 -6.76
N ASN A 99 21.22 7.89 -6.07
CA ASN A 99 21.71 7.92 -4.68
C ASN A 99 20.67 8.29 -3.60
N LYS A 100 19.38 8.28 -3.95
CA LYS A 100 18.24 8.43 -3.01
C LYS A 100 17.64 7.06 -2.71
N GLN A 101 17.23 6.87 -1.46
CA GLN A 101 16.65 5.61 -0.98
C GLN A 101 15.14 5.76 -0.79
N PHE A 102 14.42 4.76 -1.29
CA PHE A 102 12.99 4.61 -1.17
C PHE A 102 12.66 3.20 -0.69
N LEU A 103 11.46 3.04 -0.15
CA LEU A 103 10.92 1.76 0.25
C LEU A 103 9.63 1.52 -0.52
N TYR A 104 9.62 0.48 -1.33
CA TYR A 104 8.39 -0.12 -1.81
C TYR A 104 7.72 -0.84 -0.64
N VAL A 105 6.45 -0.56 -0.40
CA VAL A 105 5.64 -1.19 0.64
C VAL A 105 4.36 -1.72 0.00
N PHE A 106 4.22 -3.04 0.03
CA PHE A 106 2.98 -3.75 -0.27
C PHE A 106 2.41 -4.28 1.04
N SER A 107 1.17 -3.93 1.36
CA SER A 107 0.45 -4.56 2.46
C SER A 107 -0.80 -5.26 1.95
N ALA A 108 -1.14 -6.38 2.58
CA ALA A 108 -2.31 -7.17 2.25
C ALA A 108 -3.06 -7.54 3.53
N ASP A 109 -4.38 -7.36 3.51
CA ASP A 109 -5.25 -7.76 4.61
C ASP A 109 -5.44 -9.27 4.62
N MET A 110 -5.12 -9.89 5.75
CA MET A 110 -5.34 -11.33 5.99
C MET A 110 -6.80 -11.63 6.29
N GLN A 111 -7.70 -10.69 6.05
CA GLN A 111 -9.12 -10.76 6.40
C GLN A 111 -9.96 -10.28 5.23
N TYR A 112 -11.17 -10.82 5.14
CA TYR A 112 -12.15 -10.34 4.19
C TYR A 112 -12.84 -9.10 4.77
N LEU A 113 -12.74 -7.96 4.09
CA LEU A 113 -13.27 -6.68 4.56
C LEU A 113 -14.71 -6.39 4.05
N GLY A 114 -15.23 -7.21 3.14
CA GLY A 114 -16.57 -7.02 2.58
C GLY A 114 -17.69 -7.69 3.37
N GLY A 115 -18.94 -7.46 2.98
CA GLY A 115 -20.08 -8.27 3.42
C GLY A 115 -20.01 -9.67 2.80
N ALA A 116 -19.74 -10.70 3.60
CA ALA A 116 -19.70 -12.09 3.15
C ALA A 116 -21.11 -12.68 3.21
N ALA A 117 -21.55 -13.32 2.11
CA ALA A 117 -22.76 -14.12 2.12
C ALA A 117 -22.58 -15.37 3.03
N PRO A 118 -23.64 -15.91 3.64
CA PRO A 118 -23.54 -17.07 4.54
C PRO A 118 -22.75 -18.24 3.97
N GLU A 119 -22.99 -18.60 2.70
CA GLU A 119 -22.29 -19.67 1.96
C GLU A 119 -20.77 -19.43 1.76
N GLN A 120 -20.31 -18.18 1.87
CA GLN A 120 -18.88 -17.84 1.84
C GLN A 120 -18.20 -18.07 3.19
N ILE A 121 -18.96 -18.07 4.29
CA ILE A 121 -18.42 -18.27 5.65
C ILE A 121 -18.22 -19.77 5.87
N LYS A 122 -16.97 -20.23 5.85
CA LYS A 122 -16.63 -21.63 6.10
C LYS A 122 -16.46 -21.94 7.58
N LYS A 123 -16.00 -20.96 8.36
CA LYS A 123 -16.01 -20.99 9.82
C LYS A 123 -16.42 -19.60 10.33
N PRO A 124 -17.40 -19.51 11.24
CA PRO A 124 -17.84 -18.23 11.79
C PRO A 124 -16.71 -17.56 12.59
N ALA A 125 -16.84 -16.25 12.81
CA ALA A 125 -15.96 -15.53 13.71
C ALA A 125 -16.14 -16.07 15.14
N ALA A 126 -15.06 -16.03 15.91
CA ALA A 126 -15.07 -16.37 17.34
C ALA A 126 -14.31 -15.30 18.12
N GLN A 127 -14.32 -15.38 19.45
CA GLN A 127 -13.57 -14.43 20.28
C GLN A 127 -12.10 -14.41 19.87
N ASN A 128 -11.59 -13.22 19.52
CA ASN A 128 -10.22 -12.99 19.03
C ASN A 128 -9.83 -13.72 17.73
N LEU A 129 -10.79 -14.26 16.97
CA LEU A 129 -10.55 -14.98 15.72
C LEU A 129 -11.46 -14.48 14.61
N THR A 130 -10.87 -14.12 13.48
CA THR A 130 -11.61 -13.75 12.27
C THR A 130 -12.27 -14.97 11.64
N PRO A 131 -13.39 -14.80 10.90
CA PRO A 131 -14.02 -15.90 10.21
C PRO A 131 -13.10 -16.46 9.12
N SER A 132 -13.27 -17.74 8.80
CA SER A 132 -12.67 -18.32 7.59
C SER A 132 -13.62 -18.08 6.42
N ILE A 133 -13.14 -17.41 5.37
CA ILE A 133 -13.97 -16.94 4.25
C ILE A 133 -13.46 -17.51 2.93
N LEU A 134 -14.38 -18.11 2.16
CA LEU A 134 -14.14 -18.45 0.76
C LEU A 134 -14.42 -17.20 -0.10
N THR A 135 -13.35 -16.62 -0.65
CA THR A 135 -13.38 -15.34 -1.37
C THR A 135 -12.63 -15.43 -2.69
N ASP A 136 -12.91 -14.48 -3.58
CA ASP A 136 -12.19 -14.23 -4.82
C ASP A 136 -11.35 -12.94 -4.74
N ARG A 137 -11.20 -12.34 -3.54
CA ARG A 137 -10.62 -10.99 -3.35
C ARG A 137 -9.38 -10.99 -2.48
N ILE A 138 -8.39 -10.21 -2.89
CA ILE A 138 -7.26 -9.81 -2.05
C ILE A 138 -7.30 -8.29 -1.90
N TYR A 139 -7.48 -7.83 -0.67
CA TYR A 139 -7.38 -6.41 -0.31
C TYR A 139 -5.92 -6.04 -0.09
N PHE A 140 -5.51 -4.90 -0.62
CA PHE A 140 -4.11 -4.50 -0.55
C PHE A 140 -3.93 -2.99 -0.44
N LYS A 141 -2.71 -2.56 -0.14
CA LYS A 141 -2.22 -1.21 -0.39
C LYS A 141 -0.81 -1.31 -0.95
N THR A 142 -0.52 -0.52 -1.99
CA THR A 142 0.82 -0.43 -2.55
C THR A 142 1.27 1.02 -2.50
N LYS A 143 2.46 1.27 -1.95
CA LYS A 143 3.02 2.63 -1.86
C LYS A 143 4.54 2.63 -1.95
N ILE A 144 5.08 3.78 -2.31
CA ILE A 144 6.51 4.06 -2.20
C ILE A 144 6.71 5.26 -1.28
N VAL A 145 7.67 5.15 -0.36
CA VAL A 145 8.02 6.20 0.60
C VAL A 145 9.54 6.47 0.60
N PRO A 146 9.99 7.73 0.77
CA PRO A 146 11.39 8.03 0.95
C PRO A 146 11.87 7.59 2.34
N ILE A 147 13.07 7.02 2.41
CA ILE A 147 13.67 6.53 3.65
C ILE A 147 15.04 7.15 3.91
N GLU A 148 15.42 7.15 5.18
CA GLU A 148 16.77 7.49 5.64
C GLU A 148 17.63 6.23 5.75
N SER A 149 17.04 5.14 6.25
CA SER A 149 17.73 3.87 6.46
C SER A 149 16.75 2.71 6.60
N VAL A 150 17.25 1.50 6.35
CA VAL A 150 16.63 0.23 6.75
C VAL A 150 17.37 -0.35 7.95
N THR A 151 16.66 -1.06 8.80
CA THR A 151 17.22 -1.90 9.86
C THR A 151 16.98 -3.34 9.47
N GLY A 152 17.98 -4.21 9.63
CA GLY A 152 17.85 -5.60 9.23
C GLY A 152 18.82 -6.53 9.92
N GLU A 153 18.57 -7.82 9.73
CA GLU A 153 19.42 -8.93 10.16
C GLU A 153 19.88 -9.70 8.91
N GLY A 154 21.11 -9.47 8.46
CA GLY A 154 21.57 -9.96 7.15
C GLY A 154 20.75 -9.32 6.02
N ASP A 155 20.22 -10.16 5.11
CA ASP A 155 19.40 -9.71 3.98
C ASP A 155 17.92 -9.46 4.34
N HIS A 156 17.56 -9.57 5.61
CA HIS A 156 16.17 -9.40 6.06
C HIS A 156 15.94 -8.00 6.63
N ILE A 157 15.06 -7.23 5.99
CA ILE A 157 14.58 -5.95 6.53
C ILE A 157 13.60 -6.23 7.67
N THR A 158 13.90 -5.73 8.86
CA THR A 158 13.07 -5.88 10.07
C THR A 158 12.39 -4.56 10.48
N ASP A 159 12.98 -3.42 10.10
CA ASP A 159 12.39 -2.10 10.30
C ASP A 159 12.94 -1.08 9.29
N PHE A 160 12.40 0.14 9.29
CA PHE A 160 12.92 1.25 8.50
C PHE A 160 12.66 2.59 9.16
N LYS A 161 13.47 3.59 8.80
CA LYS A 161 13.28 4.98 9.17
C LYS A 161 12.90 5.79 7.94
N SER A 162 11.69 6.32 7.92
CA SER A 162 11.19 7.19 6.84
C SER A 162 11.81 8.59 6.92
N ARG A 163 11.94 9.25 5.76
CA ARG A 163 12.30 10.67 5.71
C ARG A 163 11.06 11.50 5.99
N ARG A 164 11.00 12.15 7.15
CA ARG A 164 9.82 12.90 7.57
C ARG A 164 9.47 14.02 6.60
N PHE A 165 8.18 14.14 6.30
CA PHE A 165 7.60 15.26 5.57
C PHE A 165 7.66 16.51 6.44
N LYS A 166 8.23 17.59 5.89
CA LYS A 166 8.41 18.88 6.60
C LYS A 166 7.57 20.02 6.04
N GLY A 167 6.67 19.76 5.08
CA GLY A 167 5.86 20.82 4.45
C GLY A 167 6.66 21.90 3.70
N GLY A 168 7.95 21.69 3.39
CA GLY A 168 8.81 22.76 2.87
C GLY A 168 8.46 23.24 1.47
N VAL A 169 8.49 22.33 0.48
CA VAL A 169 8.25 22.65 -0.93
C VAL A 169 6.79 22.90 -1.25
N PHE A 170 5.93 22.01 -0.79
CA PHE A 170 4.49 22.20 -0.87
C PHE A 170 4.22 23.22 0.22
N ARG A 171 3.80 24.44 -0.12
CA ARG A 171 3.62 25.59 0.80
C ARG A 171 2.52 25.36 1.84
N VAL A 172 2.65 24.26 2.56
CA VAL A 172 1.80 23.80 3.62
C VAL A 172 2.40 24.48 4.84
N GLU A 173 1.71 25.50 5.34
CA GLU A 173 1.95 25.99 6.70
C GLU A 173 1.77 24.81 7.65
N SER A 174 2.85 24.10 7.96
CA SER A 174 2.92 23.31 9.18
C SER A 174 2.95 24.33 10.29
N ASP A 175 1.93 24.37 11.13
CA ASP A 175 1.91 25.26 12.29
C ASP A 175 3.27 25.25 12.98
N ARG A 176 3.92 26.41 12.90
CA ARG A 176 5.29 26.63 13.35
C ARG A 176 5.34 26.49 14.85
N GLU A 177 5.93 25.41 15.35
CA GLU A 177 6.65 25.41 16.61
C GLU A 177 7.96 24.63 16.44
N MET A 178 8.89 25.23 15.68
CA MET A 178 10.24 24.70 15.40
C MET A 178 11.17 24.59 16.62
N ASP A 179 10.72 24.92 17.84
CA ASP A 179 11.59 25.02 19.02
C ASP A 179 11.06 24.35 20.30
N LYS A 180 10.04 23.49 20.23
CA LYS A 180 9.64 22.70 21.41
C LYS A 180 10.44 21.38 21.48
N PRO A 181 11.06 21.07 22.63
CA PRO A 181 11.67 19.76 22.83
C PRO A 181 10.60 18.68 22.63
N VAL A 182 11.03 17.54 22.08
CA VAL A 182 10.20 16.35 21.79
C VAL A 182 9.08 16.25 22.82
N ARG A 183 7.84 16.55 22.40
CA ARG A 183 6.65 16.32 23.24
C ARG A 183 6.58 14.82 23.48
N ARG A 184 7.15 14.42 24.61
CA ARG A 184 7.07 13.09 25.18
C ARG A 184 5.60 12.87 25.60
N PHE A 185 4.93 11.97 24.88
CA PHE A 185 3.75 11.21 25.32
C PHE A 185 2.43 11.97 25.54
N SER A 186 1.56 12.01 24.51
CA SER A 186 0.08 11.88 24.67
C SER A 186 -0.67 11.74 23.32
N GLU A 187 -0.07 12.06 22.18
CA GLU A 187 -0.67 11.95 20.83
C GLU A 187 -0.75 10.50 20.28
N ILE A 188 -0.79 9.51 21.18
CA ILE A 188 -0.94 8.09 20.83
C ILE A 188 -2.39 7.78 20.42
N PHE A 189 -3.33 8.73 20.58
CA PHE A 189 -4.77 8.47 20.49
C PHE A 189 -5.54 9.16 19.36
N ASP A 190 -5.01 10.20 18.72
CA ASP A 190 -5.64 10.77 17.51
C ASP A 190 -4.77 10.45 16.30
N GLU A 191 -5.36 9.83 15.29
CA GLU A 191 -4.71 9.73 13.99
C GLU A 191 -4.43 11.16 13.53
N ILE A 192 -3.16 11.50 13.29
CA ILE A 192 -2.83 12.79 12.71
C ILE A 192 -3.49 12.81 11.33
N ASP A 193 -4.56 13.59 11.22
CA ASP A 193 -5.30 13.75 9.99
C ASP A 193 -4.48 14.66 9.06
N PHE A 194 -3.94 14.06 8.01
CA PHE A 194 -3.18 14.78 7.00
C PHE A 194 -4.05 15.20 5.81
N SER A 195 -5.38 15.04 5.86
CA SER A 195 -6.26 15.30 4.72
C SER A 195 -6.08 16.69 4.11
N ASP A 196 -5.99 17.74 4.94
CA ASP A 196 -5.77 19.11 4.47
C ASP A 196 -4.40 19.30 3.82
N VAL A 197 -3.38 18.63 4.38
CA VAL A 197 -2.01 18.61 3.83
C VAL A 197 -2.01 17.88 2.48
N GLU A 198 -2.67 16.73 2.38
CA GLU A 198 -2.79 15.94 1.15
C GLU A 198 -3.53 16.72 0.05
N ILE A 199 -4.56 17.51 0.40
CA ILE A 199 -5.27 18.39 -0.54
C ILE A 199 -4.34 19.49 -1.07
N LYS A 200 -3.63 20.21 -0.20
CA LYS A 200 -2.68 21.26 -0.62
C LYS A 200 -1.58 20.71 -1.53
N ILE A 201 -1.04 19.54 -1.20
CA ILE A 201 -0.03 18.87 -2.03
C ILE A 201 -0.61 18.53 -3.42
N LYS A 202 -1.84 18.04 -3.49
CA LYS A 202 -2.51 17.77 -4.77
C LYS A 202 -2.69 19.02 -5.61
N GLU A 203 -3.05 20.15 -4.99
CA GLU A 203 -3.20 21.45 -5.65
C GLU A 203 -1.86 21.94 -6.21
N GLU A 204 -0.79 21.91 -5.42
CA GLU A 204 0.57 22.27 -5.85
C GLU A 204 1.09 21.36 -6.97
N LEU A 205 0.69 20.09 -6.97
CA LEU A 205 0.98 19.15 -8.05
C LEU A 205 0.04 19.26 -9.23
N GLU A 206 -0.93 20.17 -9.24
CA GLU A 206 -1.94 20.34 -10.30
C GLU A 206 -2.71 19.04 -10.61
N ILE A 207 -3.01 18.23 -9.59
CA ILE A 207 -3.78 16.98 -9.75
C ILE A 207 -5.27 17.33 -9.81
N THR A 208 -5.76 17.59 -11.02
CA THR A 208 -7.16 17.89 -11.30
C THR A 208 -8.01 16.61 -11.50
N PRO A 209 -9.35 16.70 -11.48
CA PRO A 209 -10.21 15.56 -11.82
C PRO A 209 -9.98 14.96 -13.21
N GLN A 210 -9.44 15.74 -14.16
CA GLN A 210 -9.05 15.25 -15.49
C GLN A 210 -7.79 14.38 -15.43
N VAL A 211 -6.86 14.69 -14.52
CA VAL A 211 -5.64 13.90 -14.29
C VAL A 211 -5.94 12.66 -13.44
N TRP A 212 -6.80 12.80 -12.43
CA TRP A 212 -7.13 11.75 -11.46
C TRP A 212 -8.64 11.67 -11.17
N SER A 213 -9.31 10.69 -11.77
CA SER A 213 -10.78 10.57 -11.74
C SER A 213 -11.36 10.05 -10.43
N LEU A 214 -10.56 9.38 -9.58
CA LEU A 214 -11.03 8.83 -8.30
C LEU A 214 -11.22 9.90 -7.22
N GLY A 215 -10.71 11.12 -7.41
CA GLY A 215 -10.90 12.23 -6.46
C GLY A 215 -10.53 11.86 -5.03
N ARG A 216 -11.53 11.90 -4.13
CA ARG A 216 -11.39 11.55 -2.69
C ARG A 216 -11.52 10.05 -2.41
N VAL A 217 -11.99 9.25 -3.37
CA VAL A 217 -12.19 7.80 -3.21
C VAL A 217 -10.87 7.08 -2.98
N PHE A 218 -9.82 7.52 -3.67
CA PHE A 218 -8.46 7.03 -3.46
C PHE A 218 -7.51 8.19 -3.74
N HIS A 219 -6.64 8.50 -2.80
CA HIS A 219 -5.63 9.54 -2.95
C HIS A 219 -4.35 8.91 -3.54
N PRO A 220 -3.83 9.38 -4.69
CA PRO A 220 -2.63 8.80 -5.30
C PRO A 220 -1.33 9.26 -4.61
N ILE A 221 -1.44 10.27 -3.76
CA ILE A 221 -0.38 10.81 -2.90
C ILE A 221 -0.92 10.87 -1.48
N GLY A 222 -0.05 10.72 -0.49
CA GLY A 222 -0.46 10.94 0.90
C GLY A 222 0.69 11.05 1.87
N ILE A 223 0.37 11.13 3.16
CA ILE A 223 1.35 11.08 4.24
C ILE A 223 1.27 9.72 4.93
N ASP A 224 2.28 8.88 4.69
CA ASP A 224 2.42 7.55 5.30
C ASP A 224 3.74 7.50 6.07
N TYR A 225 3.75 6.93 7.28
CA TYR A 225 4.96 6.88 8.11
C TYR A 225 5.56 8.27 8.39
N LEU A 226 4.70 9.29 8.52
CA LEU A 226 5.11 10.70 8.62
C LEU A 226 5.93 11.20 7.42
N ALA A 227 5.89 10.50 6.28
CA ALA A 227 6.62 10.84 5.06
C ALA A 227 5.65 10.98 3.89
N LEU A 228 6.04 11.79 2.91
CA LEU A 228 5.29 11.87 1.66
C LEU A 228 5.36 10.53 0.94
N SER A 229 4.23 10.03 0.46
CA SER A 229 4.12 8.73 -0.19
C SER A 229 3.38 8.84 -1.52
N LEU A 230 3.78 8.02 -2.50
CA LEU A 230 2.98 7.78 -3.69
C LEU A 230 2.28 6.43 -3.54
N ARG A 231 0.98 6.38 -3.83
CA ARG A 231 0.11 5.22 -3.69
C ARG A 231 -0.27 4.70 -5.08
N PHE A 232 -0.22 3.38 -5.24
CA PHE A 232 -0.38 2.71 -6.54
C PHE A 232 -1.54 1.72 -6.49
N LEU A 233 -2.37 1.74 -7.54
CA LEU A 233 -3.49 0.80 -7.70
C LEU A 233 -3.05 -0.54 -8.32
N THR A 234 -1.84 -0.62 -8.88
CA THR A 234 -1.30 -1.87 -9.46
C THR A 234 -0.35 -2.54 -8.47
N PRO A 235 -0.63 -3.74 -7.94
CA PRO A 235 0.28 -4.44 -7.03
C PRO A 235 1.35 -5.20 -7.83
N SER A 236 2.29 -4.51 -8.49
CA SER A 236 3.36 -5.14 -9.28
C SER A 236 4.61 -4.27 -9.29
N ILE A 237 5.68 -4.76 -8.65
CA ILE A 237 7.01 -4.13 -8.64
C ILE A 237 7.53 -3.86 -10.06
N PRO A 238 7.56 -4.84 -11.00
CA PRO A 238 8.08 -4.61 -12.35
C PRO A 238 7.27 -3.59 -13.16
N LYS A 239 5.99 -3.35 -12.82
CA LYS A 239 5.19 -2.27 -13.42
C LYS A 239 5.40 -0.92 -12.73
N ILE A 240 5.50 -0.91 -11.40
CA ILE A 240 5.62 0.33 -10.61
C ILE A 240 7.00 0.96 -10.73
N ILE A 241 8.07 0.20 -10.53
CA ILE A 241 9.44 0.74 -10.39
C ILE A 241 9.90 1.50 -11.65
N PRO A 242 9.67 1.02 -12.88
CA PRO A 242 10.02 1.78 -14.09
C PRO A 242 9.24 3.08 -14.24
N GLU A 243 7.97 3.11 -13.85
CA GLU A 243 7.15 4.33 -13.88
C GLU A 243 7.62 5.31 -12.81
N PHE A 244 7.77 4.84 -11.57
CA PHE A 244 8.22 5.66 -10.45
C PHE A 244 9.58 6.33 -10.70
N ARG A 245 10.51 5.66 -11.39
CA ARG A 245 11.80 6.25 -11.79
C ARG A 245 11.63 7.56 -12.58
N LYS A 246 10.53 7.74 -13.32
CA LYS A 246 10.27 8.94 -14.13
C LYS A 246 9.79 10.12 -13.30
N PHE A 247 9.31 9.89 -12.07
CA PHE A 247 8.71 10.92 -11.23
C PHE A 247 9.07 10.80 -9.74
N TYR A 248 10.18 10.14 -9.39
CA TYR A 248 10.60 9.97 -7.99
C TYR A 248 10.84 11.30 -7.28
N GLN A 249 11.18 12.36 -8.03
CA GLN A 249 11.37 13.72 -7.53
C GLN A 249 10.09 14.33 -6.93
N VAL A 250 8.91 13.76 -7.19
CA VAL A 250 7.68 14.13 -6.44
C VAL A 250 7.83 13.85 -4.95
N LEU A 251 8.51 12.76 -4.58
CA LEU A 251 8.78 12.39 -3.18
C LEU A 251 10.05 13.03 -2.61
N ASP A 252 10.86 13.67 -3.46
CA ASP A 252 12.10 14.31 -3.07
C ASP A 252 12.38 15.56 -3.90
N PRO A 253 11.53 16.59 -3.76
CA PRO A 253 11.59 17.78 -4.62
C PRO A 253 12.81 18.71 -4.37
N GLY A 254 13.66 18.41 -3.39
CA GLY A 254 14.74 19.34 -2.99
C GLY A 254 14.18 20.69 -2.54
N ASP A 255 14.96 21.77 -2.68
CA ASP A 255 14.50 23.12 -2.32
C ASP A 255 13.82 23.86 -3.49
N ALA A 256 14.14 23.47 -4.73
CA ALA A 256 13.63 24.10 -5.95
C ALA A 256 12.21 23.66 -6.31
N GLY A 257 11.70 22.62 -5.67
CA GLY A 257 10.38 22.07 -5.94
C GLY A 257 10.36 20.91 -6.94
N VAL A 258 9.17 20.40 -7.24
CA VAL A 258 9.01 19.29 -8.19
C VAL A 258 9.28 19.80 -9.61
N PRO A 259 10.25 19.25 -10.35
CA PRO A 259 10.50 19.65 -11.72
C PRO A 259 9.29 19.38 -12.63
N ASP A 260 9.07 20.25 -13.61
CA ASP A 260 7.95 20.13 -14.57
C ASP A 260 7.91 18.77 -15.29
N GLU A 261 9.08 18.23 -15.64
CA GLU A 261 9.18 16.92 -16.29
C GLU A 261 8.68 15.80 -15.39
N ALA A 262 9.06 15.81 -14.11
CA ALA A 262 8.61 14.83 -13.12
C ALA A 262 7.10 14.95 -12.87
N ARG A 263 6.59 16.19 -12.79
CA ARG A 263 5.14 16.45 -12.63
C ARG A 263 4.34 15.95 -13.84
N LYS A 264 4.78 16.26 -15.06
CA LYS A 264 4.14 15.76 -16.31
C LYS A 264 4.20 14.25 -16.42
N ALA A 265 5.32 13.63 -16.06
CA ALA A 265 5.45 12.17 -16.05
C ALA A 265 4.50 11.53 -15.02
N TYR A 266 4.35 12.16 -13.84
CA TYR A 266 3.40 11.71 -12.84
C TYR A 266 1.95 11.85 -13.30
N HIS A 267 1.57 12.99 -13.88
CA HIS A 267 0.24 13.18 -14.48
C HIS A 267 -0.05 12.14 -15.56
N SER A 268 0.91 11.90 -16.45
CA SER A 268 0.80 10.87 -17.49
C SER A 268 0.53 9.50 -16.87
N TYR A 269 1.22 9.13 -15.79
CA TYR A 269 0.96 7.90 -15.05
C TYR A 269 -0.44 7.87 -14.42
N LEU A 270 -0.85 8.95 -13.75
CA LEU A 270 -2.18 9.05 -13.11
C LEU A 270 -3.32 8.89 -14.12
N SER A 271 -3.15 9.38 -15.35
CA SER A 271 -4.15 9.27 -16.40
C SER A 271 -4.16 7.93 -17.14
N LYS A 272 -3.33 6.93 -16.77
CA LYS A 272 -3.30 5.58 -17.38
C LYS A 272 -4.45 4.65 -16.96
N HIS A 273 -5.53 5.21 -16.44
CA HIS A 273 -6.71 4.43 -16.10
C HIS A 273 -7.97 5.27 -16.22
N THR A 274 -9.07 4.59 -16.51
CA THR A 274 -10.41 5.12 -16.35
C THR A 274 -11.09 4.42 -15.17
N THR A 275 -12.17 5.01 -14.69
CA THR A 275 -12.94 4.43 -13.59
C THR A 275 -14.41 4.31 -13.94
N GLU A 276 -14.99 3.19 -13.53
CA GLU A 276 -16.41 2.91 -13.71
C GLU A 276 -17.04 2.70 -12.34
N ARG A 277 -18.06 3.49 -12.03
CA ARG A 277 -18.83 3.36 -10.80
C ARG A 277 -19.82 2.21 -10.93
N THR A 278 -19.81 1.29 -9.98
CA THR A 278 -20.73 0.13 -9.94
C THR A 278 -21.10 -0.22 -8.49
N GLN A 279 -21.78 -1.34 -8.29
CA GLN A 279 -22.24 -1.82 -6.97
C GLN A 279 -21.73 -3.23 -6.68
N SER A 280 -21.48 -3.51 -5.40
CA SER A 280 -21.18 -4.85 -4.91
C SER A 280 -22.46 -5.69 -4.92
N ILE A 281 -22.29 -7.01 -4.70
CA ILE A 281 -23.41 -7.93 -4.45
C ILE A 281 -24.30 -7.45 -3.29
N SER A 282 -23.70 -6.79 -2.29
CA SER A 282 -24.41 -6.23 -1.13
C SER A 282 -24.99 -4.82 -1.37
N GLY A 283 -24.95 -4.31 -2.61
CA GLY A 283 -25.43 -2.97 -2.97
C GLY A 283 -24.48 -1.82 -2.60
N ASN A 284 -23.29 -2.12 -2.06
CA ASN A 284 -22.31 -1.10 -1.71
C ASN A 284 -21.65 -0.52 -2.95
N MET A 285 -21.51 0.79 -2.96
CA MET A 285 -20.76 1.54 -3.94
C MET A 285 -19.31 1.04 -4.09
N LEU A 286 -18.85 0.86 -5.33
CA LEU A 286 -17.45 0.58 -5.64
C LEU A 286 -17.04 1.11 -7.02
N TRP A 287 -15.73 1.27 -7.22
CA TRP A 287 -15.15 1.81 -8.46
C TRP A 287 -14.27 0.77 -9.11
N LYS A 288 -14.63 0.31 -10.31
CA LYS A 288 -13.77 -0.54 -11.14
C LYS A 288 -12.69 0.32 -11.77
N ILE A 289 -11.45 -0.17 -11.73
CA ILE A 289 -10.27 0.47 -12.31
C ILE A 289 -9.94 -0.22 -13.62
N ASN A 290 -10.02 0.52 -14.72
CA ASN A 290 -9.71 0.02 -16.06
C ASN A 290 -8.42 0.69 -16.53
N PHE A 291 -7.29 -0.02 -16.43
CA PHE A 291 -6.01 0.48 -16.92
C PHE A 291 -6.02 0.55 -18.44
N THR A 292 -5.54 1.65 -19.00
CA THR A 292 -5.28 1.74 -20.43
C THR A 292 -4.03 0.92 -20.73
N GLU A 293 -4.19 -0.24 -21.36
CA GLU A 293 -3.05 -1.03 -21.83
C GLU A 293 -2.24 -0.22 -22.85
N ASN A 294 -1.12 0.35 -22.43
CA ASN A 294 -0.05 0.61 -23.39
C ASN A 294 0.64 -0.72 -23.64
N ASN A 295 0.12 -1.48 -24.60
CA ASN A 295 0.80 -2.63 -25.20
C ASN A 295 2.13 -2.14 -25.82
N HIS A 296 3.19 -2.18 -25.03
CA HIS A 296 4.54 -2.19 -25.54
C HIS A 296 5.14 -3.55 -25.20
N HIS A 297 4.96 -4.45 -26.17
CA HIS A 297 5.80 -5.63 -26.38
C HIS A 297 7.26 -5.22 -26.56
#